data_AF-A0A1S3XUK3-F1
#
_entry.id   AF-A0A1S3XUK3-F1
#
_cell.length_a   1.000
_cell.length_b   1.000
_cell.length_c   1.000
_cell.angle_alpha   90.00
_cell.angle_beta   90.00
_cell.angle_gamma   90.00
#
_symmetry.space_group_name_H-M   'P 1'
#
loop_
_entity.id
_entity.type
_entity.pdbx_description
1 polymer ?
#
loop_
_entity_poly.entity_id
_entity_poly.type
_entity_poly.pdbx_seq_one_letter_code
_entity_poly.pdbx_strand_id
1 'polypeptide(L)'
;MAEIQNNMVLRQWFSCERVFLQDNGSLKPLAIELSLPHPDGDQFGAISKVYTPADEGVEGSIWELAKAYVAVNDSGVHQLISYWLNTHAVIEPFVIATNRQLSVLHPIHKLLHPHFRDTMNINAMARQILINAGGVLESKYAMEMSAVVYKNWIFPDQALPTDLVKRGMAVEDSSSPHGI
;
A
#
# COMPACT_ATOMS: atom_id res chain seq x y z
N MET A 1 28.64 -28.98 13.46
CA MET A 1 28.23 -28.44 14.77
C MET A 1 27.61 -27.07 14.52
N ALA A 2 26.30 -26.97 14.78
CA ALA A 2 25.41 -25.79 14.90
C ALA A 2 25.66 -24.63 13.91
N GLU A 3 24.88 -24.39 12.85
CA GLU A 3 23.41 -24.30 12.78
C GLU A 3 22.80 -23.40 13.87
N ILE A 4 23.13 -22.11 13.79
CA ILE A 4 22.28 -21.04 14.32
C ILE A 4 21.48 -20.53 13.12
N GLN A 5 20.42 -21.25 12.77
CA GLN A 5 19.37 -20.70 11.92
C GLN A 5 18.73 -19.53 12.68
N ASN A 6 18.72 -18.38 12.02
CA ASN A 6 17.97 -17.18 12.39
C ASN A 6 16.51 -17.56 12.73
N ASN A 7 16.22 -17.69 14.03
CA ASN A 7 14.92 -18.09 14.53
C ASN A 7 13.96 -16.89 14.68
N MET A 8 13.99 -15.95 13.72
CA MET A 8 12.91 -15.00 13.52
C MET A 8 12.02 -15.53 12.40
N VAL A 9 11.11 -16.43 12.76
CA VAL A 9 9.94 -16.69 11.90
C VAL A 9 9.16 -15.38 11.86
N LEU A 10 9.28 -14.63 10.77
CA LEU A 10 8.38 -13.51 10.48
C LEU A 10 6.96 -14.07 10.39
N ARG A 11 6.19 -13.94 11.47
CA ARG A 11 4.74 -14.19 11.46
C ARG A 11 4.08 -12.95 10.91
N GLN A 12 3.72 -12.99 9.63
CA GLN A 12 2.96 -11.92 9.01
C GLN A 12 1.48 -12.11 9.35
N TRP A 13 0.95 -11.18 10.12
CA TRP A 13 -0.46 -11.13 10.47
C TRP A 13 -1.20 -10.32 9.40
N PHE A 14 -2.35 -10.81 8.95
CA PHE A 14 -3.30 -9.95 8.26
C PHE A 14 -4.05 -9.14 9.31
N SER A 15 -4.18 -7.83 9.10
CA SER A 15 -4.87 -6.95 10.04
C SER A 15 -6.07 -6.29 9.38
N CYS A 16 -7.20 -6.26 10.07
CA CYS A 16 -8.40 -5.56 9.64
C CYS A 16 -8.87 -4.62 10.75
N GLU A 17 -8.83 -3.31 10.49
CA GLU A 17 -9.30 -2.29 11.44
C GLU A 17 -10.75 -1.90 11.15
N ARG A 18 -11.53 -1.69 12.21
CA ARG A 18 -12.87 -1.11 12.13
C ARG A 18 -12.82 0.29 12.75
N VAL A 19 -13.17 1.29 11.97
CA VAL A 19 -13.23 2.69 12.40
C VAL A 19 -14.67 3.21 12.37
N PHE A 20 -14.95 4.17 13.24
CA PHE A 20 -16.24 4.85 13.32
C PHE A 20 -16.06 6.36 13.19
N LEU A 21 -16.83 6.98 12.30
CA LEU A 21 -16.89 8.42 12.15
C LEU A 21 -17.79 9.01 13.24
N GLN A 22 -17.19 9.82 14.11
CA GLN A 22 -17.89 10.50 15.19
C GLN A 22 -18.58 11.77 14.70
N ASP A 23 -19.57 12.25 15.45
CA ASP A 23 -20.28 13.51 15.19
C ASP A 23 -19.36 14.74 15.17
N ASN A 24 -18.22 14.67 15.86
CA ASN A 24 -17.19 15.71 15.85
C ASN A 24 -16.26 15.66 14.63
N GLY A 25 -16.49 14.72 13.69
CA GLY A 25 -15.71 14.54 12.47
C GLY A 25 -14.45 13.69 12.61
N SER A 26 -14.09 13.22 13.81
CA SER A 26 -12.92 12.35 14.01
C SER A 26 -13.24 10.87 13.76
N LEU A 27 -12.23 10.10 13.32
CA LEU A 27 -12.32 8.65 13.21
C LEU A 27 -11.82 8.01 14.52
N LYS A 28 -12.66 7.13 15.10
CA LYS A 28 -12.29 6.34 16.29
C LYS A 28 -12.13 4.86 15.92
N PRO A 29 -11.00 4.22 16.24
CA PRO A 29 -10.85 2.79 16.10
C PRO A 29 -11.74 2.06 17.11
N LEU A 30 -12.48 1.07 16.64
CA LEU A 30 -13.42 0.26 17.44
C LEU A 30 -12.89 -1.14 17.72
N ALA A 31 -12.20 -1.73 16.74
CA ALA A 31 -11.63 -3.07 16.86
C ALA A 31 -10.53 -3.28 15.82
N ILE A 32 -9.58 -4.14 16.17
CA ILE A 32 -8.56 -4.66 15.26
C ILE A 32 -8.66 -6.19 15.27
N GLU A 33 -8.91 -6.77 14.11
CA GLU A 33 -8.78 -8.21 13.89
C GLU A 33 -7.37 -8.50 13.40
N LEU A 34 -6.66 -9.42 14.06
CA LEU A 34 -5.40 -9.98 13.59
C LEU A 34 -5.61 -11.46 13.23
N SER A 35 -5.28 -11.82 11.99
CA SER A 35 -5.49 -13.15 11.44
C SER A 35 -4.19 -13.78 10.96
N LEU A 36 -4.02 -15.07 11.23
CA LEU A 36 -2.96 -15.91 10.66
C LEU A 36 -3.56 -17.00 9.77
N PRO A 37 -2.85 -17.45 8.72
CA PRO A 37 -3.20 -18.69 8.04
C PRO A 37 -3.33 -19.85 9.04
N HIS A 38 -4.28 -20.75 8.79
CA HIS A 38 -4.43 -21.94 9.62
C HIS A 38 -3.19 -22.86 9.46
N PRO A 39 -2.60 -23.38 10.55
CA PRO A 39 -1.35 -24.17 10.50
C PRO A 39 -1.49 -25.46 9.67
N ASP A 40 -2.71 -26.01 9.60
CA ASP A 40 -3.01 -27.24 8.84
C ASP A 40 -3.32 -27.00 7.35
N GLY A 41 -3.20 -25.75 6.88
CA GLY A 41 -3.34 -25.35 5.47
C GLY A 41 -4.50 -24.39 5.20
N ASP A 42 -4.40 -23.69 4.08
CA ASP A 42 -5.30 -22.60 3.67
C ASP A 42 -6.78 -23.04 3.54
N GLN A 43 -7.04 -24.32 3.28
CA GLN A 43 -8.40 -24.87 3.20
C GLN A 43 -9.18 -24.78 4.53
N PHE A 44 -8.49 -24.63 5.65
CA PHE A 44 -9.08 -24.44 6.97
C PHE A 44 -9.27 -22.95 7.34
N GLY A 45 -8.93 -22.04 6.42
CA GLY A 45 -9.11 -20.61 6.57
C GLY A 45 -8.03 -19.95 7.43
N ALA A 46 -8.43 -18.90 8.16
CA ALA A 46 -7.54 -18.15 9.04
C ALA A 46 -7.96 -18.29 10.51
N ILE A 47 -6.97 -18.28 11.40
CA ILE A 47 -7.20 -18.14 12.84
C ILE A 47 -7.13 -16.66 13.17
N SER A 48 -8.28 -16.07 13.48
CA SER A 48 -8.43 -14.67 13.83
C SER A 48 -8.57 -14.46 15.34
N LYS A 49 -8.01 -13.35 15.83
CA LYS A 49 -8.32 -12.80 17.15
C LYS A 49 -8.68 -11.33 17.00
N VAL A 50 -9.77 -10.93 17.66
CA VAL A 50 -10.24 -9.54 17.69
C VAL A 50 -9.78 -8.88 18.99
N TYR A 51 -9.27 -7.67 18.85
CA TYR A 51 -8.82 -6.81 19.93
C TYR A 51 -9.65 -5.53 19.92
N THR A 52 -10.01 -5.05 21.10
CA THR A 52 -10.80 -3.83 21.28
C THR A 52 -10.01 -2.80 22.09
N PRO A 53 -10.30 -1.49 21.96
CA PRO A 53 -9.64 -0.46 22.73
C PRO A 53 -9.63 -0.73 24.23
N ALA A 54 -8.47 -0.56 24.85
CA ALA A 54 -8.25 -0.60 26.29
C ALA A 54 -7.14 0.40 26.64
N ASP A 55 -7.30 1.10 27.77
CA ASP A 55 -6.39 2.19 28.17
C ASP A 55 -5.43 1.79 29.30
N GLU A 56 -5.73 0.69 30.02
CA GLU A 56 -5.01 0.32 31.24
C GLU A 56 -4.60 -1.16 31.26
N GLY A 57 -3.59 -1.46 32.08
CA GLY A 57 -3.14 -2.81 32.35
C GLY A 57 -2.56 -3.55 31.14
N VAL A 58 -2.64 -4.88 31.19
CA VAL A 58 -2.14 -5.76 30.13
C VAL A 58 -2.93 -5.59 28.83
N GLU A 59 -4.25 -5.35 28.93
CA GLU A 59 -5.12 -5.16 27.77
C GLU A 59 -4.78 -3.88 27.00
N GLY A 60 -4.42 -2.79 27.69
CA GLY A 60 -3.93 -1.58 27.03
C GLY A 60 -2.64 -1.82 26.25
N SER A 61 -1.71 -2.58 26.81
CA SER A 61 -0.47 -2.96 26.11
C SER A 61 -0.73 -3.86 24.90
N ILE A 62 -1.70 -4.78 25.02
CA ILE A 62 -2.14 -5.65 23.92
C ILE A 62 -2.80 -4.82 22.81
N TRP A 63 -3.60 -3.81 23.16
CA TRP A 63 -4.22 -2.91 22.19
C TRP A 63 -3.17 -2.07 21.43
N GLU A 64 -2.17 -1.53 22.13
CA GLU A 64 -1.05 -0.84 21.48
C GLU A 64 -0.28 -1.78 20.52
N LEU A 65 -0.06 -3.03 20.92
CA LEU A 65 0.57 -4.03 20.06
C LEU A 65 -0.29 -4.35 18.83
N ALA A 66 -1.61 -4.46 18.98
CA ALA A 66 -2.52 -4.68 17.86
C ALA A 66 -2.46 -3.53 16.84
N LYS A 67 -2.42 -2.28 17.31
CA LYS A 67 -2.20 -1.10 16.45
C LYS A 67 -0.83 -1.12 15.77
N ALA A 68 0.22 -1.56 16.47
CA ALA A 68 1.54 -1.69 15.87
C ALA A 68 1.55 -2.69 14.69
N TYR A 69 0.82 -3.81 14.78
CA TYR A 69 0.66 -4.73 13.65
C TYR A 69 -0.07 -4.09 12.46
N VAL A 70 -1.14 -3.33 12.71
CA VAL A 70 -1.80 -2.55 11.66
C VAL A 70 -0.83 -1.58 11.00
N ALA A 71 -0.05 -0.84 11.79
CA ALA A 71 0.92 0.14 11.27
C ALA A 71 2.04 -0.51 10.44
N VAL A 72 2.50 -1.71 10.81
CA VAL A 72 3.47 -2.48 10.01
C VAL A 72 2.86 -2.88 8.65
N ASN A 73 1.62 -3.38 8.65
CA ASN A 73 0.94 -3.76 7.42
C ASN A 73 0.69 -2.56 6.52
N ASP A 74 0.20 -1.46 7.08
CA ASP A 74 -0.01 -0.20 6.36
C ASP A 74 1.31 0.33 5.78
N SER A 75 2.40 0.29 6.54
CA SER A 75 3.73 0.70 6.04
C SER A 75 4.19 -0.15 4.85
N GLY A 76 3.98 -1.46 4.90
CA GLY A 76 4.29 -2.36 3.80
C GLY A 76 3.47 -2.08 2.54
N VAL A 77 2.16 -1.92 2.70
CA VAL A 77 1.24 -1.54 1.61
C VAL A 77 1.60 -0.17 1.04
N HIS A 78 1.82 0.81 1.91
CA HIS A 78 2.20 2.17 1.51
C HIS A 78 3.48 2.16 0.68
N GLN A 79 4.56 1.56 1.17
CA GLN A 79 5.85 1.58 0.47
C GLN A 79 5.79 0.84 -0.87
N LEU A 80 5.19 -0.36 -0.90
CA LEU A 80 5.26 -1.25 -2.06
C LEU A 80 4.16 -1.00 -3.10
N ILE A 81 2.99 -0.54 -2.65
CA ILE A 81 1.80 -0.37 -3.50
C ILE A 81 1.53 1.12 -3.72
N SER A 82 1.17 1.86 -2.67
CA SER A 82 0.75 3.27 -2.83
C SER A 82 1.89 4.15 -3.35
N TYR A 83 3.12 3.90 -2.91
CA TYR A 83 4.30 4.66 -3.31
C TYR A 83 5.00 4.01 -4.51
N TRP A 84 5.64 2.86 -4.34
CA TRP A 84 6.43 2.25 -5.42
C TRP A 84 5.58 1.92 -6.66
N LEU A 85 4.51 1.12 -6.52
CA LEU A 85 3.72 0.69 -7.67
C LEU A 85 2.98 1.86 -8.31
N ASN A 86 2.10 2.51 -7.55
CA ASN A 86 1.12 3.47 -8.06
C ASN A 86 1.73 4.83 -8.45
N THR A 87 3.00 5.10 -8.12
CA THR A 87 3.69 6.31 -8.59
C THR A 87 4.90 5.95 -9.44
N HIS A 88 5.93 5.33 -8.87
CA HIS A 88 7.21 5.09 -9.55
C HIS A 88 7.09 4.11 -10.72
N ALA A 89 6.55 2.91 -10.49
CA ALA A 89 6.55 1.86 -11.50
C ALA A 89 5.59 2.15 -12.65
N VAL A 90 4.38 2.65 -12.36
CA VAL A 90 3.37 2.92 -13.39
C VAL A 90 3.68 4.14 -14.25
N ILE A 91 4.43 5.14 -13.74
CA ILE A 91 4.72 6.35 -14.52
C ILE A 91 5.86 6.15 -15.53
N GLU A 92 6.84 5.28 -15.23
CA GLU A 92 8.03 5.06 -16.08
C GLU A 92 7.68 4.64 -17.53
N PRO A 93 6.69 3.76 -17.78
CA PRO A 93 6.21 3.48 -19.15
C PRO A 93 5.74 4.72 -19.92
N PHE A 94 5.09 5.70 -19.26
CA PHE A 94 4.66 6.94 -19.92
C PHE A 94 5.85 7.82 -20.29
N VAL A 95 6.89 7.85 -19.46
CA VAL A 95 8.15 8.54 -19.77
C VAL A 95 8.79 7.94 -21.02
N ILE A 96 8.89 6.61 -21.08
CA ILE A 96 9.48 5.89 -22.20
C ILE A 96 8.67 6.11 -23.48
N ALA A 97 7.35 5.94 -23.43
CA ALA A 97 6.47 6.11 -24.58
C ALA A 97 6.51 7.54 -25.12
N THR A 98 6.47 8.55 -24.24
CA THR A 98 6.52 9.96 -24.62
C THR A 98 7.81 10.30 -25.37
N ASN A 99 8.96 9.88 -24.86
CA ASN A 99 10.24 10.14 -25.53
C ASN A 99 10.42 9.35 -26.83
N ARG A 100 9.82 8.16 -26.95
CA ARG A 100 9.92 7.32 -28.14
C ARG A 100 8.97 7.72 -29.27
N GLN A 101 7.81 8.28 -28.94
CA GLN A 101 6.72 8.48 -29.91
C GLN A 101 6.36 9.96 -30.13
N LEU A 102 6.75 10.87 -29.25
CA LEU A 102 6.45 12.30 -29.38
C LEU A 102 7.74 13.10 -29.56
N SER A 103 7.85 13.79 -30.71
CA SER A 103 8.92 14.75 -30.96
C SER A 103 9.01 15.80 -29.83
N VAL A 104 10.21 16.29 -29.55
CA VAL A 104 10.43 17.40 -28.59
C VAL A 104 9.66 18.68 -28.95
N LEU A 105 9.25 18.82 -30.22
CA LEU A 105 8.40 19.93 -30.69
C LEU A 105 6.90 19.69 -30.47
N HIS A 106 6.49 18.45 -30.23
CA HIS A 106 5.08 18.06 -30.07
C HIS A 106 4.49 18.74 -28.81
N PRO A 107 3.29 19.35 -28.88
CA PRO A 107 2.72 20.08 -27.74
C PRO A 107 2.51 19.18 -26.51
N ILE A 108 2.07 17.94 -26.71
CA ILE A 108 1.91 16.98 -25.60
C ILE A 108 3.25 16.54 -25.00
N HIS A 109 4.33 16.48 -25.79
CA HIS A 109 5.66 16.24 -25.22
C HIS A 109 6.03 17.38 -24.26
N LYS A 110 5.87 18.64 -24.70
CA LYS A 110 6.18 19.82 -23.89
C LYS A 110 5.31 19.91 -22.63
N LEU A 111 4.05 19.51 -22.71
CA LEU A 111 3.13 19.46 -21.58
C LEU A 111 3.58 18.42 -20.54
N LEU A 112 3.91 17.21 -20.98
CA LEU A 112 4.21 16.10 -20.07
C LEU A 112 5.65 16.08 -19.54
N HIS A 113 6.62 16.55 -20.34
CA HIS A 113 8.04 16.43 -20.04
C HIS A 113 8.46 16.97 -18.66
N PRO A 114 7.97 18.14 -18.18
CA PRO A 114 8.30 18.63 -16.85
C PRO A 114 7.88 17.68 -15.71
N HIS A 115 6.84 16.88 -15.91
CA HIS A 115 6.32 15.94 -14.91
C HIS A 115 7.12 14.64 -14.83
N PHE A 116 8.04 14.39 -15.76
CA PHE A 116 8.86 13.17 -15.82
C PHE A 116 10.27 13.36 -15.29
N ARG A 117 10.58 14.57 -14.80
CA ARG A 117 11.91 14.92 -14.32
C ARG A 117 12.39 13.91 -13.28
N ASP A 118 13.60 13.41 -13.48
CA ASP A 118 14.32 12.48 -12.60
C ASP A 118 13.65 11.11 -12.34
N THR A 119 12.45 10.85 -12.88
CA THR A 119 11.69 9.60 -12.66
C THR A 119 12.50 8.35 -13.04
N MET A 120 13.07 8.29 -14.25
CA MET A 120 13.85 7.12 -14.67
C MET A 120 15.14 6.97 -13.87
N ASN A 121 15.75 8.07 -13.43
CA ASN A 121 16.99 8.04 -12.65
C ASN A 121 16.72 7.48 -11.24
N ILE A 122 15.70 7.98 -10.54
CA ILE A 122 15.34 7.47 -9.21
C ILE A 122 14.86 6.03 -9.27
N ASN A 123 14.11 5.63 -10.31
CA ASN A 123 13.69 4.24 -10.48
C ASN A 123 14.86 3.31 -10.78
N ALA A 124 15.84 3.75 -11.57
CA ALA A 124 17.06 2.99 -11.82
C ALA A 124 17.86 2.76 -10.52
N MET A 125 18.02 3.80 -9.69
CA MET A 125 18.64 3.66 -8.37
C MET A 125 17.83 2.73 -7.46
N ALA A 126 16.50 2.89 -7.41
CA ALA A 126 15.65 2.01 -6.61
C ALA A 126 15.81 0.53 -7.00
N ARG A 127 15.87 0.23 -8.30
CA ARG A 127 16.16 -1.14 -8.79
C ARG A 127 17.52 -1.68 -8.38
N GLN A 128 18.50 -0.82 -8.08
CA GLN A 128 19.87 -1.23 -7.74
C GLN A 128 20.10 -1.39 -6.24
N ILE A 129 19.47 -0.54 -5.40
CA ILE A 129 19.78 -0.48 -3.96
C ILE A 129 18.57 -0.66 -3.05
N LEU A 130 17.35 -0.46 -3.55
CA LEU A 130 16.14 -0.41 -2.72
C LEU A 130 15.34 -1.71 -2.82
N ILE A 131 14.95 -2.09 -4.04
CA ILE A 131 13.99 -3.18 -4.30
C ILE A 131 14.64 -4.43 -4.94
N ASN A 132 15.96 -4.46 -5.04
CA ASN A 132 16.72 -5.64 -5.44
C ASN A 132 16.73 -6.70 -4.33
N ALA A 133 17.07 -7.93 -4.69
CA ALA A 133 17.44 -8.96 -3.71
C ALA A 133 18.65 -8.48 -2.90
N GLY A 134 18.62 -8.65 -1.58
CA GLY A 134 19.54 -8.04 -0.62
C GLY A 134 19.35 -6.55 -0.36
N GLY A 135 18.33 -5.91 -0.96
CA GLY A 135 18.10 -4.46 -0.90
C GLY A 135 17.42 -3.99 0.39
N VAL A 136 17.31 -2.67 0.55
CA VAL A 136 16.80 -2.05 1.78
C VAL A 136 15.33 -2.40 2.08
N LEU A 137 14.49 -2.57 1.05
CA LEU A 137 13.09 -2.99 1.20
C LEU A 137 12.89 -4.49 0.97
N GLU A 138 13.97 -5.28 1.01
CA GLU A 138 13.85 -6.73 0.83
C GLU A 138 13.02 -7.35 1.96
N SER A 139 11.91 -7.94 1.54
CA SER A 139 11.30 -9.07 2.24
C SER A 139 11.03 -10.17 1.22
N LYS A 140 10.91 -11.42 1.70
CA LYS A 140 10.74 -12.62 0.85
C LYS A 140 9.68 -12.48 -0.25
N TYR A 141 8.67 -11.62 -0.05
CA TYR A 141 7.53 -11.45 -0.95
C TYR A 141 7.25 -9.98 -1.35
N ALA A 142 8.15 -9.04 -1.07
CA ALA A 142 7.90 -7.60 -1.24
C ALA A 142 7.46 -7.23 -2.68
N MET A 143 8.28 -7.57 -3.67
CA MET A 143 8.01 -7.22 -5.06
C MET A 143 6.92 -8.11 -5.70
N GLU A 144 6.78 -9.35 -5.24
CA GLU A 144 5.71 -10.24 -5.68
C GLU A 144 4.34 -9.70 -5.27
N MET A 145 4.22 -9.15 -4.05
CA MET A 145 2.99 -8.52 -3.58
C MET A 145 2.55 -7.37 -4.50
N SER A 146 3.46 -6.47 -4.88
CA SER A 146 3.16 -5.40 -5.84
C SER A 146 2.72 -5.95 -7.20
N ALA A 147 3.36 -7.02 -7.69
CA ALA A 147 2.99 -7.65 -8.95
C ALA A 147 1.60 -8.30 -8.91
N VAL A 148 1.22 -8.93 -7.79
CA VAL A 148 -0.12 -9.49 -7.59
C VAL A 148 -1.17 -8.37 -7.56
N VAL A 149 -0.91 -7.29 -6.82
CA VAL A 149 -1.83 -6.14 -6.72
C VAL A 149 -2.01 -5.45 -8.07
N TYR A 150 -0.93 -5.31 -8.85
CA TYR A 150 -0.96 -4.70 -10.18
C TYR A 150 -1.94 -5.36 -11.15
N LYS A 151 -2.27 -6.65 -10.97
CA LYS A 151 -3.29 -7.35 -11.79
C LYS A 151 -4.66 -6.68 -11.75
N ASN A 152 -4.98 -5.97 -10.67
CA ASN A 152 -6.24 -5.25 -10.46
C ASN A 152 -6.08 -3.73 -10.58
N TRP A 153 -4.92 -3.24 -11.02
CA TRP A 153 -4.68 -1.81 -11.19
C TRP A 153 -5.40 -1.30 -12.44
N ILE A 154 -6.14 -0.21 -12.29
CA ILE A 154 -7.00 0.37 -13.33
C ILE A 154 -6.63 1.85 -13.47
N PHE A 155 -6.16 2.26 -14.65
CA PHE A 155 -5.66 3.62 -14.89
C PHE A 155 -6.72 4.71 -14.66
N PRO A 156 -7.97 4.60 -15.18
CA PRO A 156 -9.01 5.60 -14.89
C PRO A 156 -9.32 5.78 -13.40
N ASP A 157 -9.15 4.73 -12.60
CA ASP A 157 -9.43 4.77 -11.16
C ASP A 157 -8.38 5.57 -10.38
N GLN A 158 -7.27 5.97 -11.01
CA GLN A 158 -6.25 6.80 -10.37
C GLN A 158 -6.63 8.29 -10.33
N ALA A 159 -7.70 8.69 -11.03
CA ALA A 159 -8.24 10.03 -10.93
C ALA A 159 -8.85 10.24 -9.54
N LEU A 160 -8.45 11.33 -8.85
CA LEU A 160 -8.83 11.57 -7.46
C LEU A 160 -10.37 11.48 -7.20
N PRO A 161 -11.25 12.08 -8.02
CA PRO A 161 -12.69 11.93 -7.79
C PRO A 161 -13.17 10.49 -7.89
N THR A 162 -12.70 9.77 -8.91
CA THR A 162 -13.04 8.35 -9.13
C THR A 162 -12.56 7.48 -7.97
N ASP A 163 -11.34 7.69 -7.48
CA ASP A 163 -10.78 6.94 -6.33
C ASP A 163 -11.59 7.19 -5.05
N LEU A 164 -11.94 8.45 -4.76
CA LEU A 164 -12.71 8.81 -3.57
C LEU A 164 -14.10 8.14 -3.57
N VAL A 165 -14.81 8.17 -4.71
CA VAL A 165 -16.10 7.50 -4.86
C VAL A 165 -15.94 5.98 -4.77
N LYS A 166 -14.94 5.41 -5.46
CA LYS A 166 -14.68 3.96 -5.46
C LYS A 166 -14.42 3.41 -4.06
N ARG A 167 -13.73 4.17 -3.20
CA ARG A 167 -13.45 3.77 -1.81
C ARG A 167 -14.56 4.14 -0.83
N GLY A 168 -15.66 4.75 -1.30
CA GLY A 168 -16.78 5.17 -0.46
C GLY A 168 -16.46 6.38 0.43
N MET A 169 -15.45 7.19 0.06
CA MET A 169 -15.04 8.39 0.79
C MET A 169 -15.72 9.66 0.28
N ALA A 170 -16.37 9.59 -0.87
CA ALA A 170 -17.19 10.66 -1.45
C ALA A 170 -18.39 10.04 -2.20
N VAL A 171 -19.37 10.87 -2.55
CA VAL A 171 -20.55 10.49 -3.34
C VAL A 171 -20.69 11.46 -4.50
N GLU A 172 -21.20 11.02 -5.65
CA GLU A 172 -21.41 11.93 -6.77
C GLU A 172 -22.46 13.00 -6.41
N ASP A 173 -22.08 14.26 -6.61
CA ASP A 173 -22.94 15.41 -6.38
C ASP A 173 -22.70 16.48 -7.47
N SER A 174 -23.58 16.50 -8.47
CA SER A 174 -23.53 17.48 -9.57
C SER A 174 -23.71 18.93 -9.12
N SER A 175 -24.21 19.17 -7.91
CA SER A 175 -24.34 20.51 -7.33
C SER A 175 -23.07 20.97 -6.60
N SER A 176 -22.17 20.05 -6.26
CA SER A 176 -20.86 20.33 -5.68
C SER A 176 -19.89 20.92 -6.73
N PRO A 177 -19.02 21.87 -6.36
CA PRO A 177 -17.99 22.42 -7.27
C PRO A 177 -17.07 21.38 -7.89
N HIS A 178 -16.93 20.21 -7.27
CA HIS A 178 -16.03 19.14 -7.68
C HIS A 178 -16.76 17.93 -8.28
N GLY A 179 -18.10 17.98 -8.40
CA GLY A 179 -18.92 16.88 -8.91
C GLY A 179 -19.05 15.68 -7.98
N ILE A 180 -18.43 15.75 -6.80
CA ILE A 180 -18.43 14.78 -5.71
C ILE A 180 -18.41 15.49 -4.35
#